data_AF-D3T2I1-F1
#
_entry.id   AF-D3T2I1-F1
#
_cell.length_a   1.000
_cell.length_b   1.000
_cell.length_c   1.000
_cell.angle_alpha   90.00
_cell.angle_beta   90.00
_cell.angle_gamma   90.00
#
_symmetry.space_group_name_H-M   'P 1'
#
loop_
_entity.id
_entity.type
_entity.pdbx_description
1 polymer ?
#
loop_
_entity_poly.entity_id
_entity_poly.type
_entity_poly.pdbx_seq_one_letter_code
_entity_poly.pdbx_strand_id
1 'polypeptide(L)'
;MSKIWEPSGGVDDKVLFGMYPEDLDAQDRQELYAEAFEDIVKSYSTMATACRYQAIIDEMIDDETRAQLIADTQAAMEAVSIARTAMDSISESSTAMDPISVSDVALDTIWESEIAWQIVRDVAMAVGKFVAGLVELDGADYADIGEVADDAAAMDLVSVDQRAMDAVSVSQTAMDAVSVSTVAMEAVAASALAMDAVIASDDIALPTIVEEEIAMDAVSTSETAMDAVSTSETAMDAVSTSETAMDAVGGSQTAMDAVAASIIARTAAISSAYTYDTIWSTDLASGTIWDTGDFANDPTNSGWWSQSFDLSNSSTFSVYTRADNGSPDLKIKIGGSEVFGTDSDHSSWTERSFDVSSYSGETTIELGLEGYDNSPDDYISDRYNGRSGGESLYIRMETFGSVGSSSEYAEFSDMKLE
;
A
#
# COMPACT_ATOMS: atom_id res chain seq x y z
N MET A 1 64.04 22.37 -5.79
CA MET A 1 63.65 23.76 -5.46
C MET A 1 63.08 23.72 -4.05
N SER A 2 63.93 24.00 -3.06
CA SER A 2 63.54 24.18 -1.66
C SER A 2 63.39 25.68 -1.39
N LYS A 3 62.46 26.03 -0.49
CA LYS A 3 62.06 27.36 0.00
C LYS A 3 60.66 27.77 -0.44
N ILE A 4 59.67 27.12 0.15
CA ILE A 4 58.44 27.79 0.57
C ILE A 4 58.27 27.34 2.03
N TRP A 5 58.09 28.29 2.95
CA TRP A 5 57.84 28.13 4.38
C TRP A 5 59.05 28.25 5.34
N GLU A 6 59.08 29.37 6.07
CA GLU A 6 59.77 29.52 7.35
C GLU A 6 58.69 29.50 8.44
N PRO A 7 58.81 28.65 9.49
CA PRO A 7 57.80 28.51 10.51
C PRO A 7 57.82 29.74 11.41
N SER A 8 56.67 30.40 11.56
CA SER A 8 56.55 31.63 12.35
C SER A 8 56.45 31.35 13.84
N GLY A 9 57.43 30.62 14.41
CA GLY A 9 57.78 30.62 15.84
C GLY A 9 56.69 30.35 16.89
N GLY A 10 55.47 29.99 16.49
CA GLY A 10 54.37 29.58 17.36
C GLY A 10 54.37 28.07 17.55
N VAL A 11 53.80 27.63 18.66
CA VAL A 11 53.70 26.22 19.06
C VAL A 11 52.83 25.43 18.06
N ASP A 12 51.98 26.12 17.28
CA ASP A 12 50.96 25.54 16.39
C ASP A 12 51.50 24.89 15.10
N ASP A 13 52.57 25.42 14.50
CA ASP A 13 53.08 24.94 13.20
C ASP A 13 53.82 23.59 13.29
N LYS A 14 54.27 23.21 14.48
CA LYS A 14 55.02 21.96 14.72
C LYS A 14 54.12 20.78 15.07
N VAL A 15 52.94 21.05 15.64
CA VAL A 15 51.94 20.03 15.99
C VAL A 15 51.45 19.39 14.70
N LEU A 16 51.13 20.22 13.71
CA LEU A 16 50.56 19.82 12.44
C LEU A 16 51.40 18.84 11.59
N PHE A 17 52.73 19.00 11.59
CA PHE A 17 53.64 18.21 10.74
C PHE A 17 54.37 17.08 11.49
N GLY A 18 53.84 16.63 12.64
CA GLY A 18 54.42 15.51 13.39
C GLY A 18 55.80 15.80 13.98
N MET A 19 56.14 17.07 14.20
CA MET A 19 57.39 17.45 14.89
C MET A 19 57.13 17.64 16.39
N TYR A 20 56.77 16.57 17.11
CA TYR A 20 56.73 16.56 18.58
C TYR A 20 57.53 15.39 19.19
N PRO A 21 57.96 15.51 20.47
CA PRO A 21 58.91 14.60 21.09
C PRO A 21 58.35 13.17 21.14
N GLU A 22 59.20 12.18 20.88
CA GLU A 22 58.88 10.74 20.98
C GLU A 22 58.40 10.31 22.40
N ASP A 23 58.38 11.24 23.36
CA ASP A 23 58.23 11.01 24.79
C ASP A 23 56.77 11.09 25.30
N LEU A 24 55.80 11.51 24.48
CA LEU A 24 54.37 11.53 24.82
C LEU A 24 53.72 10.18 24.47
N ASP A 25 52.75 9.72 25.27
CA ASP A 25 52.00 8.51 24.92
C ASP A 25 50.98 8.76 23.79
N ALA A 26 50.39 7.70 23.25
CA ALA A 26 49.52 7.80 22.06
C ALA A 26 48.23 8.59 22.33
N GLN A 27 47.73 8.56 23.57
CA GLN A 27 46.48 9.18 23.96
C GLN A 27 46.68 10.68 24.18
N ASP A 28 47.75 11.07 24.88
CA ASP A 28 48.12 12.48 25.06
C ASP A 28 48.42 13.17 23.72
N ARG A 29 49.01 12.45 22.75
CA ARG A 29 49.21 12.99 21.40
C ARG A 29 47.89 13.21 20.66
N GLN A 30 46.94 12.27 20.77
CA GLN A 30 45.61 12.40 20.15
C GLN A 30 44.84 13.60 20.68
N GLU A 31 44.82 13.83 21.99
CA GLU A 31 44.17 15.01 22.59
C GLU A 31 44.80 16.33 22.10
N LEU A 32 46.14 16.38 22.02
CA LEU A 32 46.85 17.56 21.50
C LEU A 32 46.60 17.83 20.01
N TYR A 33 46.43 16.79 19.19
CA TYR A 33 46.05 16.93 17.79
C TYR A 33 44.62 17.47 17.64
N ALA A 34 43.70 16.97 18.45
CA ALA A 34 42.30 17.43 18.47
C ALA A 34 42.20 18.90 18.93
N GLU A 35 42.90 19.29 20.00
CA GLU A 35 42.92 20.69 20.49
C GLU A 35 43.53 21.64 19.46
N ALA A 36 44.65 21.26 18.83
CA ALA A 36 45.27 22.08 17.79
C ALA A 36 44.33 22.24 16.58
N PHE A 37 43.66 21.17 16.16
CA PHE A 37 42.67 21.23 15.09
C PHE A 37 41.47 22.12 15.48
N GLU A 38 40.99 22.04 16.71
CA GLU A 38 39.87 22.85 17.20
C GLU A 38 40.17 24.36 17.25
N ASP A 39 41.37 24.76 17.71
CA ASP A 39 41.79 26.17 17.73
C ASP A 39 41.94 26.75 16.32
N ILE A 40 42.38 25.90 15.40
CA ILE A 40 42.50 26.18 13.98
C ILE A 40 41.11 26.45 13.38
N VAL A 41 40.15 25.59 13.66
CA VAL A 41 38.74 25.67 13.22
C VAL A 41 38.07 26.97 13.70
N LYS A 42 38.35 27.38 14.94
CA LYS A 42 37.79 28.62 15.51
C LYS A 42 38.37 29.90 14.87
N SER A 43 39.50 29.81 14.15
CA SER A 43 40.20 30.94 13.54
C SER A 43 39.64 31.38 12.16
N TYR A 44 38.61 30.73 11.62
CA TYR A 44 38.17 30.86 10.21
C TYR A 44 37.42 32.16 9.88
N SER A 45 38.15 33.28 9.70
CA SER A 45 37.56 34.54 9.21
C SER A 45 38.16 35.12 7.92
N THR A 46 39.18 34.50 7.28
CA THR A 46 39.79 35.04 6.05
C THR A 46 40.22 34.01 5.00
N MET A 47 40.03 34.37 3.71
CA MET A 47 40.22 33.55 2.49
C MET A 47 41.64 32.96 2.31
N ALA A 48 42.69 33.58 2.85
CA ALA A 48 44.07 33.10 2.72
C ALA A 48 44.38 31.91 3.65
N THR A 49 43.57 31.71 4.69
CA THR A 49 43.68 30.60 5.64
C THR A 49 43.03 29.33 5.08
N ALA A 50 41.96 29.47 4.27
CA ALA A 50 41.28 28.35 3.60
C ALA A 50 42.19 27.53 2.67
N CYS A 51 43.02 28.18 1.84
CA CYS A 51 43.96 27.47 0.96
C CYS A 51 45.08 26.73 1.72
N ARG A 52 45.46 27.18 2.93
CA ARG A 52 46.48 26.50 3.74
C ARG A 52 45.90 25.24 4.39
N TYR A 53 44.65 25.28 4.84
CA TYR A 53 43.97 24.13 5.43
C TYR A 53 43.52 23.08 4.43
N GLN A 54 43.24 23.45 3.18
CA GLN A 54 42.97 22.45 2.13
C GLN A 54 44.12 21.44 2.01
N ALA A 55 45.37 21.90 1.97
CA ALA A 55 46.53 21.02 1.87
C ALA A 55 46.73 20.11 3.11
N ILE A 56 46.27 20.56 4.28
CA ILE A 56 46.33 19.81 5.54
C ILE A 56 45.24 18.76 5.57
N ILE A 57 44.03 19.14 5.15
CA ILE A 57 42.87 18.26 5.02
C ILE A 57 43.15 17.18 3.98
N ASP A 58 43.68 17.54 2.80
CA ASP A 58 44.13 16.59 1.76
C ASP A 58 45.17 15.60 2.32
N GLU A 59 46.12 16.05 3.15
CA GLU A 59 47.13 15.17 3.78
C GLU A 59 46.58 14.32 4.95
N MET A 60 45.52 14.76 5.61
CA MET A 60 44.90 14.06 6.75
C MET A 60 43.85 13.03 6.30
N ILE A 61 43.18 13.27 5.18
CA ILE A 61 42.14 12.40 4.59
C ILE A 61 42.74 11.14 3.95
N ASP A 62 43.98 11.22 3.46
CA ASP A 62 44.70 10.10 2.85
C ASP A 62 45.24 9.08 3.88
N ASP A 63 45.12 9.37 5.19
CA ASP A 63 45.58 8.49 6.28
C ASP A 63 44.39 8.08 7.16
N GLU A 64 44.11 6.77 7.18
CA GLU A 64 42.99 6.17 7.91
C GLU A 64 42.97 6.52 9.41
N THR A 65 44.13 6.57 10.08
CA THR A 65 44.19 6.86 11.52
C THR A 65 43.85 8.32 11.81
N ARG A 66 44.28 9.23 10.92
CA ARG A 66 43.97 10.66 11.03
C ARG A 66 42.51 10.94 10.67
N ALA A 67 41.99 10.26 9.65
CA ALA A 67 40.59 10.34 9.27
C ALA A 67 39.66 9.83 10.39
N GLN A 68 40.03 8.73 11.07
CA GLN A 68 39.31 8.26 12.27
C GLN A 68 39.30 9.30 13.39
N LEU A 69 40.44 9.94 13.67
CA LEU A 69 40.51 10.98 14.69
C LEU A 69 39.60 12.17 14.35
N ILE A 70 39.52 12.56 13.08
CA ILE A 70 38.60 13.60 12.62
C ILE A 70 37.15 13.16 12.84
N ALA A 71 36.80 11.94 12.38
CA ALA A 71 35.45 11.40 12.46
C ALA A 71 34.93 11.28 13.90
N ASP A 72 35.79 10.93 14.85
CA ASP A 72 35.41 10.75 16.26
C ASP A 72 35.37 12.07 17.05
N THR A 73 35.98 13.14 16.52
CA THR A 73 36.10 14.41 17.22
C THR A 73 34.99 15.37 16.80
N GLN A 74 34.02 15.60 17.70
CA GLN A 74 32.88 16.51 17.47
C GLN A 74 33.30 17.87 16.90
N ALA A 75 34.23 18.57 17.55
CA ALA A 75 34.68 19.89 17.12
C ALA A 75 35.37 19.86 15.74
N ALA A 76 35.98 18.73 15.37
CA ALA A 76 36.60 18.56 14.07
C ALA A 76 35.53 18.38 12.98
N MET A 77 34.56 17.50 13.20
CA MET A 77 33.46 17.29 12.27
C MET A 77 32.57 18.53 12.11
N GLU A 78 32.29 19.27 13.18
CA GLU A 78 31.54 20.53 13.11
C GLU A 78 32.23 21.56 12.20
N ALA A 79 33.56 21.56 12.18
CA ALA A 79 34.32 22.43 11.30
C ALA A 79 34.30 22.01 9.85
N VAL A 80 34.50 20.71 9.65
CA VAL A 80 34.63 20.09 8.35
C VAL A 80 33.28 20.14 7.65
N SER A 81 32.18 19.87 8.36
CA SER A 81 30.83 19.80 7.80
C SER A 81 30.32 21.12 7.21
N ILE A 82 30.87 22.26 7.64
CA ILE A 82 30.56 23.59 7.08
C ILE A 82 31.58 24.05 6.02
N ALA A 83 32.69 23.32 5.86
CA ALA A 83 33.77 23.64 4.94
C ALA A 83 33.63 22.88 3.61
N ARG A 84 32.94 23.51 2.65
CA ARG A 84 32.59 22.88 1.35
C ARG A 84 33.74 22.14 0.68
N THR A 85 34.90 22.78 0.47
CA THR A 85 36.03 22.14 -0.24
C THR A 85 36.65 20.97 0.54
N ALA A 86 36.58 20.99 1.87
CA ALA A 86 37.00 19.87 2.71
C ALA A 86 36.05 18.68 2.52
N MET A 87 34.74 18.91 2.66
CA MET A 87 33.74 17.87 2.45
C MET A 87 33.72 17.34 1.01
N ASP A 88 33.94 18.19 0.00
CA ASP A 88 34.08 17.74 -1.39
C ASP A 88 35.21 16.69 -1.48
N SER A 89 36.37 16.98 -0.89
CA SER A 89 37.54 16.08 -0.91
C SER A 89 37.34 14.80 -0.07
N ILE A 90 36.65 14.91 1.08
CA ILE A 90 36.29 13.77 1.92
C ILE A 90 35.33 12.85 1.17
N SER A 91 34.27 13.41 0.58
CA SER A 91 33.23 12.65 -0.10
C SER A 91 33.76 11.86 -1.29
N GLU A 92 34.88 12.28 -1.88
CA GLU A 92 35.56 11.60 -2.98
C GLU A 92 36.64 10.59 -2.50
N SER A 93 36.95 10.55 -1.21
CA SER A 93 37.98 9.67 -0.63
C SER A 93 37.37 8.51 0.16
N SER A 94 37.53 7.28 -0.34
CA SER A 94 37.10 6.08 0.39
C SER A 94 37.78 5.97 1.75
N THR A 95 39.10 6.24 1.82
CA THR A 95 39.90 6.18 3.06
C THR A 95 39.36 7.09 4.16
N ALA A 96 38.75 8.22 3.80
CA ALA A 96 38.16 9.12 4.79
C ALA A 96 36.70 8.81 5.08
N MET A 97 35.93 8.32 4.10
CA MET A 97 34.54 7.95 4.32
C MET A 97 34.39 6.64 5.11
N ASP A 98 35.36 5.72 5.05
CA ASP A 98 35.37 4.48 5.85
C ASP A 98 35.26 4.77 7.36
N PRO A 99 36.16 5.55 7.99
CA PRO A 99 36.04 5.89 9.41
C PRO A 99 34.84 6.78 9.74
N ILE A 100 34.38 7.61 8.79
CA ILE A 100 33.16 8.42 8.96
C ILE A 100 31.92 7.52 9.06
N SER A 101 31.86 6.46 8.25
CA SER A 101 30.71 5.55 8.23
C SER A 101 30.50 4.80 9.54
N VAL A 102 31.55 4.63 10.33
CA VAL A 102 31.49 3.92 11.62
C VAL A 102 31.48 4.86 12.84
N SER A 103 31.37 6.18 12.62
CA SER A 103 31.32 7.19 13.69
C SER A 103 29.95 7.87 13.75
N ASP A 104 29.20 7.61 14.83
CA ASP A 104 27.92 8.27 15.12
C ASP A 104 28.07 9.81 15.13
N VAL A 105 29.18 10.31 15.68
CA VAL A 105 29.50 11.74 15.73
C VAL A 105 29.58 12.33 14.32
N ALA A 106 30.24 11.62 13.40
CA ALA A 106 30.38 12.07 12.02
C ALA A 106 29.05 11.99 11.26
N LEU A 107 28.33 10.88 11.39
CA LEU A 107 27.03 10.68 10.73
C LEU A 107 26.00 11.73 11.18
N ASP A 108 25.88 11.99 12.49
CA ASP A 108 24.99 13.01 13.04
C ASP A 108 25.38 14.40 12.53
N THR A 109 26.67 14.74 12.60
CA THR A 109 27.14 16.08 12.21
C THR A 109 26.98 16.33 10.70
N ILE A 110 27.15 15.31 9.86
CA ILE A 110 26.92 15.41 8.42
C ILE A 110 25.43 15.61 8.15
N TRP A 111 24.55 14.83 8.78
CA TRP A 111 23.10 14.93 8.58
C TRP A 111 22.56 16.30 8.99
N GLU A 112 23.05 16.85 10.10
CA GLU A 112 22.61 18.15 10.62
C GLU A 112 23.19 19.34 9.82
N SER A 113 24.24 19.13 9.03
CA SER A 113 24.84 20.16 8.20
C SER A 113 24.29 20.15 6.78
N GLU A 114 23.58 21.22 6.42
CA GLU A 114 23.10 21.45 5.05
C GLU A 114 24.23 21.37 4.00
N ILE A 115 25.42 21.89 4.31
CA ILE A 115 26.54 21.89 3.36
C ILE A 115 27.11 20.48 3.18
N ALA A 116 27.35 19.77 4.28
CA ALA A 116 27.93 18.43 4.23
C ALA A 116 26.97 17.45 3.56
N TRP A 117 25.69 17.47 3.97
CA TRP A 117 24.69 16.58 3.41
C TRP A 117 24.48 16.80 1.92
N GLN A 118 24.42 18.06 1.45
CA GLN A 118 24.34 18.36 0.02
C GLN A 118 25.47 17.72 -0.80
N ILE A 119 26.67 17.59 -0.23
CA ILE A 119 27.83 17.02 -0.90
C ILE A 119 27.76 15.49 -0.83
N VAL A 120 27.57 14.93 0.35
CA VAL A 120 27.53 13.48 0.59
C VAL A 120 26.44 12.81 -0.24
N ARG A 121 25.23 13.40 -0.27
CA ARG A 121 24.08 12.82 -0.97
C ARG A 121 24.22 12.77 -2.50
N ASP A 122 25.13 13.56 -3.06
CA ASP A 122 25.37 13.66 -4.51
C ASP A 122 26.51 12.74 -4.97
N VAL A 123 27.22 12.07 -4.04
CA VAL A 123 28.34 11.17 -4.34
C VAL A 123 27.99 9.74 -3.95
N ALA A 124 27.89 8.84 -4.94
CA ALA A 124 27.41 7.47 -4.76
C ALA A 124 28.14 6.67 -3.66
N MET A 125 29.48 6.77 -3.61
CA MET A 125 30.28 6.16 -2.56
C MET A 125 29.94 6.76 -1.19
N ALA A 126 29.92 8.08 -1.08
CA ALA A 126 29.75 8.76 0.19
C ALA A 126 28.35 8.51 0.77
N VAL A 127 27.29 8.64 -0.03
CA VAL A 127 25.92 8.34 0.41
C VAL A 127 25.74 6.85 0.73
N GLY A 128 26.37 5.95 -0.04
CA GLY A 128 26.37 4.51 0.26
C GLY A 128 26.96 4.19 1.62
N LYS A 129 28.18 4.69 1.89
CA LYS A 129 28.86 4.51 3.18
C LYS A 129 28.11 5.18 4.33
N PHE A 130 27.53 6.36 4.09
CA PHE A 130 26.71 7.07 5.07
C PHE A 130 25.46 6.27 5.45
N VAL A 131 24.72 5.75 4.45
CA VAL A 131 23.51 4.94 4.66
C VAL A 131 23.84 3.61 5.36
N ALA A 132 24.92 2.93 4.94
CA ALA A 132 25.40 1.72 5.62
C ALA A 132 25.74 2.01 7.10
N GLY A 133 26.42 3.12 7.36
CA GLY A 133 26.77 3.56 8.71
C GLY A 133 25.56 3.81 9.61
N LEU A 134 24.50 4.44 9.08
CA LEU A 134 23.27 4.71 9.84
C LEU A 134 22.58 3.43 10.35
N VAL A 135 22.83 2.29 9.71
CA VAL A 135 22.30 0.98 10.11
C VAL A 135 23.35 0.07 10.77
N GLU A 136 24.40 0.67 11.34
CA GLU A 136 25.49 -0.01 12.06
C GLU A 136 26.27 -1.04 11.21
N LEU A 137 26.27 -0.87 9.88
CA LEU A 137 27.14 -1.62 8.98
C LEU A 137 28.46 -0.87 8.77
N ASP A 138 29.52 -1.61 8.50
CA ASP A 138 30.81 -1.00 8.14
C ASP A 138 30.73 -0.52 6.69
N GLY A 139 30.78 0.80 6.47
CA GLY A 139 30.76 1.37 5.13
C GLY A 139 31.95 0.91 4.28
N ALA A 140 33.07 0.45 4.88
CA ALA A 140 34.20 -0.11 4.14
C ALA A 140 33.83 -1.36 3.32
N ASP A 141 32.78 -2.10 3.72
CA ASP A 141 32.29 -3.28 3.02
C ASP A 141 31.53 -2.94 1.71
N TYR A 142 31.14 -1.67 1.52
CA TYR A 142 30.38 -1.21 0.37
C TYR A 142 31.15 -0.15 -0.41
N ALA A 143 31.33 -0.38 -1.72
CA ALA A 143 31.97 0.58 -2.61
C ALA A 143 31.08 1.80 -2.87
N ASP A 144 29.77 1.60 -2.98
CA ASP A 144 28.78 2.65 -3.19
C ASP A 144 27.35 2.23 -2.81
N ILE A 145 26.41 3.16 -2.98
CA ILE A 145 24.99 2.94 -2.69
C ILE A 145 24.35 1.86 -3.60
N GLY A 146 24.94 1.57 -4.77
CA GLY A 146 24.51 0.47 -5.61
C GLY A 146 24.81 -0.89 -4.96
N GLU A 147 25.99 -1.04 -4.37
CA GLU A 147 26.33 -2.27 -3.62
C GLU A 147 25.46 -2.43 -2.37
N VAL A 148 25.11 -1.33 -1.68
CA VAL A 148 24.15 -1.37 -0.57
C VAL A 148 22.76 -1.81 -1.07
N ALA A 149 22.29 -1.25 -2.19
CA ALA A 149 20.98 -1.56 -2.77
C ALA A 149 20.87 -3.03 -3.23
N ASP A 150 21.97 -3.60 -3.73
CA ASP A 150 22.03 -4.99 -4.19
C ASP A 150 22.26 -6.01 -3.06
N ASP A 151 22.58 -5.56 -1.83
CA ASP A 151 22.72 -6.41 -0.65
C ASP A 151 21.40 -6.51 0.13
N ALA A 152 20.79 -7.70 0.10
CA ALA A 152 19.53 -7.95 0.78
C ALA A 152 19.61 -7.76 2.30
N ALA A 153 20.72 -8.15 2.94
CA ALA A 153 20.86 -7.98 4.39
C ALA A 153 21.04 -6.50 4.76
N ALA A 154 21.70 -5.72 3.91
CA ALA A 154 21.81 -4.29 4.11
C ALA A 154 20.44 -3.60 3.94
N MET A 155 19.71 -3.91 2.87
CA MET A 155 18.40 -3.31 2.61
C MET A 155 17.31 -3.76 3.59
N ASP A 156 17.41 -4.96 4.16
CA ASP A 156 16.55 -5.40 5.27
C ASP A 156 16.71 -4.49 6.51
N LEU A 157 17.93 -3.99 6.76
CA LEU A 157 18.20 -3.04 7.85
C LEU A 157 17.81 -1.60 7.46
N VAL A 158 18.20 -1.15 6.26
CA VAL A 158 17.91 0.20 5.76
C VAL A 158 16.41 0.46 5.68
N SER A 159 15.64 -0.47 5.12
CA SER A 159 14.20 -0.28 4.90
C SER A 159 13.38 -0.14 6.19
N VAL A 160 13.93 -0.51 7.34
CA VAL A 160 13.25 -0.39 8.65
C VAL A 160 13.86 0.71 9.53
N ASP A 161 14.91 1.40 9.07
CA ASP A 161 15.52 2.53 9.76
C ASP A 161 15.04 3.87 9.17
N GLN A 162 14.48 4.72 10.03
CA GLN A 162 13.95 6.02 9.61
C GLN A 162 15.03 6.94 9.06
N ARG A 163 16.19 7.03 9.69
CA ARG A 163 17.23 7.98 9.28
C ARG A 163 17.85 7.54 7.97
N ALA A 164 18.06 6.23 7.79
CA ALA A 164 18.59 5.68 6.56
C ALA A 164 17.62 5.92 5.39
N MET A 165 16.32 5.64 5.55
CA MET A 165 15.34 5.90 4.49
C MET A 165 15.10 7.40 4.25
N ASP A 166 15.16 8.24 5.27
CA ASP A 166 15.11 9.70 5.11
C ASP A 166 16.31 10.17 4.26
N ALA A 167 17.50 9.63 4.50
CA ALA A 167 18.70 9.95 3.73
C ALA A 167 18.62 9.44 2.27
N VAL A 168 18.17 8.21 2.07
CA VAL A 168 17.98 7.61 0.74
C VAL A 168 16.93 8.39 -0.07
N SER A 169 15.75 8.64 0.52
CA SER A 169 14.62 9.26 -0.19
C SER A 169 14.85 10.70 -0.66
N VAL A 170 15.79 11.42 -0.06
CA VAL A 170 16.15 12.80 -0.43
C VAL A 170 17.46 12.90 -1.24
N SER A 171 18.07 11.77 -1.60
CA SER A 171 19.24 11.67 -2.47
C SER A 171 18.81 11.12 -3.83
N GLN A 172 18.97 11.91 -4.90
CA GLN A 172 18.73 11.41 -6.25
C GLN A 172 19.67 10.25 -6.58
N THR A 173 20.95 10.35 -6.20
CA THR A 173 21.94 9.30 -6.44
C THR A 173 21.59 7.99 -5.74
N ALA A 174 21.07 8.04 -4.51
CA ALA A 174 20.61 6.84 -3.82
C ALA A 174 19.35 6.26 -4.46
N MET A 175 18.37 7.10 -4.79
CA MET A 175 17.14 6.62 -5.43
C MET A 175 17.35 6.07 -6.83
N ASP A 176 18.28 6.63 -7.61
CA ASP A 176 18.67 6.08 -8.92
C ASP A 176 19.22 4.65 -8.80
N ALA A 177 19.91 4.33 -7.71
CA ALA A 177 20.43 2.98 -7.44
C ALA A 177 19.35 2.05 -6.89
N VAL A 178 18.55 2.54 -5.92
CA VAL A 178 17.47 1.77 -5.29
C VAL A 178 16.39 1.40 -6.30
N SER A 179 15.93 2.33 -7.13
CA SER A 179 14.79 2.12 -8.04
C SER A 179 15.05 1.06 -9.12
N VAL A 180 16.31 0.87 -9.52
CA VAL A 180 16.71 -0.13 -10.51
C VAL A 180 17.16 -1.45 -9.88
N SER A 181 17.29 -1.52 -8.55
CA SER A 181 17.64 -2.75 -7.84
C SER A 181 16.38 -3.47 -7.37
N THR A 182 16.21 -4.70 -7.86
CA THR A 182 15.11 -5.58 -7.41
C THR A 182 15.19 -5.86 -5.92
N VAL A 183 16.40 -6.05 -5.38
CA VAL A 183 16.63 -6.35 -3.96
C VAL A 183 16.17 -5.18 -3.09
N ALA A 184 16.63 -3.96 -3.42
CA ALA A 184 16.24 -2.78 -2.67
C ALA A 184 14.74 -2.50 -2.74
N MET A 185 14.14 -2.60 -3.94
CA MET A 185 12.71 -2.32 -4.10
C MET A 185 11.80 -3.38 -3.47
N GLU A 186 12.22 -4.65 -3.41
CA GLU A 186 11.51 -5.68 -2.63
C GLU A 186 11.50 -5.33 -1.14
N ALA A 187 12.65 -4.95 -0.57
CA ALA A 187 12.76 -4.54 0.83
C ALA A 187 11.96 -3.26 1.14
N VAL A 188 12.09 -2.22 0.29
CA VAL A 188 11.33 -0.98 0.42
C VAL A 188 9.83 -1.24 0.32
N ALA A 189 9.40 -2.07 -0.64
CA ALA A 189 7.98 -2.34 -0.83
C ALA A 189 7.37 -3.19 0.30
N ALA A 190 8.17 -4.04 0.95
CA ALA A 190 7.73 -4.83 2.10
C ALA A 190 7.65 -4.01 3.39
N SER A 191 8.32 -2.85 3.47
CA SER A 191 8.37 -1.99 4.66
C SER A 191 7.43 -0.79 4.56
N ALA A 192 6.46 -0.72 5.48
CA ALA A 192 5.58 0.45 5.60
C ALA A 192 6.38 1.74 5.90
N LEU A 193 7.45 1.64 6.70
CA LEU A 193 8.30 2.79 7.02
C LEU A 193 9.01 3.33 5.78
N ALA A 194 9.58 2.44 4.97
CA ALA A 194 10.27 2.84 3.75
C ALA A 194 9.30 3.46 2.74
N MET A 195 8.11 2.88 2.60
CA MET A 195 7.05 3.45 1.77
C MET A 195 6.61 4.84 2.25
N ASP A 196 6.45 5.05 3.56
CA ASP A 196 6.12 6.37 4.11
C ASP A 196 7.19 7.41 3.78
N ALA A 197 8.48 7.06 3.90
CA ALA A 197 9.59 7.94 3.53
C ALA A 197 9.61 8.26 2.02
N VAL A 198 9.37 7.25 1.17
CA VAL A 198 9.24 7.44 -0.29
C VAL A 198 8.11 8.41 -0.63
N ILE A 199 6.93 8.21 -0.05
CA ILE A 199 5.74 9.02 -0.31
C ILE A 199 5.92 10.45 0.20
N ALA A 200 6.63 10.65 1.31
CA ALA A 200 6.93 11.98 1.83
C ALA A 200 7.90 12.78 0.94
N SER A 201 8.67 12.13 0.07
CA SER A 201 9.62 12.74 -0.86
C SER A 201 8.99 12.91 -2.25
N ASP A 202 8.20 13.98 -2.38
CA ASP A 202 7.45 14.33 -3.60
C ASP A 202 8.34 14.71 -4.79
N ASP A 203 9.57 15.17 -4.54
CA ASP A 203 10.45 15.74 -5.59
C ASP A 203 11.49 14.74 -6.14
N ILE A 204 11.81 13.67 -5.40
CA ILE A 204 12.89 12.73 -5.76
C ILE A 204 12.37 11.29 -5.75
N ALA A 205 11.99 10.78 -4.58
CA ALA A 205 11.73 9.36 -4.40
C ALA A 205 10.53 8.87 -5.21
N LEU A 206 9.37 9.50 -5.00
CA LEU A 206 8.13 9.09 -5.63
C LEU A 206 8.18 9.24 -7.17
N PRO A 207 8.67 10.36 -7.75
CA PRO A 207 8.88 10.47 -9.19
C PRO A 207 9.81 9.39 -9.75
N THR A 208 10.94 9.13 -9.07
CA THR A 208 11.92 8.12 -9.53
C THR A 208 11.32 6.72 -9.55
N ILE A 209 10.57 6.33 -8.53
CA ILE A 209 9.94 4.99 -8.44
C ILE A 209 8.85 4.81 -9.49
N VAL A 210 8.01 5.82 -9.73
CA VAL A 210 6.88 5.71 -10.68
C VAL A 210 7.35 5.59 -12.14
N GLU A 211 8.54 6.09 -12.47
CA GLU A 211 9.13 5.98 -13.81
C GLU A 211 9.84 4.64 -14.04
N GLU A 212 10.16 3.88 -12.99
CA GLU A 212 10.95 2.65 -13.06
C GLU A 212 10.09 1.37 -12.99
N GLU A 213 10.19 0.54 -14.03
CA GLU A 213 9.41 -0.70 -14.16
C GLU A 213 9.72 -1.69 -13.03
N ILE A 214 11.00 -1.85 -12.68
CA ILE A 214 11.44 -2.75 -11.59
C ILE A 214 10.81 -2.34 -10.25
N ALA A 215 10.79 -1.03 -9.99
CA ALA A 215 10.23 -0.49 -8.76
C ALA A 215 8.71 -0.70 -8.69
N MET A 216 7.99 -0.42 -9.79
CA MET A 216 6.54 -0.62 -9.85
C MET A 216 6.15 -2.10 -9.80
N ASP A 217 6.96 -3.00 -10.37
CA ASP A 217 6.77 -4.45 -10.25
C ASP A 217 6.90 -4.92 -8.80
N ALA A 218 7.92 -4.47 -8.07
CA ALA A 218 8.09 -4.78 -6.65
C ALA A 218 6.93 -4.26 -5.80
N VAL A 219 6.48 -3.02 -6.04
CA VAL A 219 5.31 -2.44 -5.36
C VAL A 219 4.06 -3.27 -5.63
N SER A 220 3.78 -3.62 -6.89
CA SER A 220 2.57 -4.35 -7.29
C SER A 220 2.50 -5.79 -6.74
N THR A 221 3.65 -6.39 -6.41
CA THR A 221 3.75 -7.75 -5.89
C THR A 221 3.91 -7.81 -4.38
N SER A 222 4.12 -6.67 -3.71
CA SER A 222 4.20 -6.58 -2.25
C SER A 222 2.82 -6.61 -1.61
N GLU A 223 2.62 -7.54 -0.67
CA GLU A 223 1.40 -7.64 0.14
C GLU A 223 1.23 -6.39 1.01
N THR A 224 2.28 -5.92 1.70
CA THR A 224 2.25 -4.70 2.52
C THR A 224 1.81 -3.48 1.69
N ALA A 225 2.36 -3.33 0.48
CA ALA A 225 2.04 -2.23 -0.41
C ALA A 225 0.58 -2.27 -0.86
N MET A 226 0.14 -3.43 -1.34
CA MET A 226 -1.21 -3.60 -1.88
C MET A 226 -2.27 -3.59 -0.78
N ASP A 227 -1.94 -3.99 0.45
CA ASP A 227 -2.79 -3.82 1.64
C ASP A 227 -2.98 -2.34 1.98
N ALA A 228 -1.91 -1.54 1.94
CA ALA A 228 -2.00 -0.10 2.15
C ALA A 228 -2.84 0.59 1.05
N VAL A 229 -2.65 0.21 -0.22
CA VAL A 229 -3.46 0.71 -1.34
C VAL A 229 -4.93 0.31 -1.16
N SER A 230 -5.21 -0.95 -0.81
CA SER A 230 -6.58 -1.46 -0.75
C SER A 230 -7.40 -0.91 0.41
N THR A 231 -6.75 -0.47 1.48
CA THR A 231 -7.38 0.16 2.65
C THR A 231 -7.44 1.69 2.55
N SER A 232 -6.78 2.29 1.56
CA SER A 232 -6.76 3.73 1.34
C SER A 232 -7.94 4.19 0.49
N GLU A 233 -8.84 4.98 1.09
CA GLU A 233 -10.00 5.58 0.41
C GLU A 233 -9.55 6.44 -0.78
N THR A 234 -8.54 7.29 -0.60
CA THR A 234 -8.00 8.14 -1.68
C THR A 234 -7.43 7.31 -2.84
N ALA A 235 -6.71 6.22 -2.55
CA ALA A 235 -6.14 5.37 -3.60
C ALA A 235 -7.24 4.64 -4.36
N MET A 236 -8.21 4.06 -3.65
CA MET A 236 -9.35 3.36 -4.26
C MET A 236 -10.28 4.32 -5.02
N ASP A 237 -10.46 5.56 -4.58
CA ASP A 237 -11.17 6.59 -5.33
C ASP A 237 -10.45 6.92 -6.65
N ALA A 238 -9.12 7.05 -6.62
CA ALA A 238 -8.33 7.26 -7.83
C ALA A 238 -8.41 6.07 -8.80
N VAL A 239 -8.36 4.84 -8.28
CA VAL A 239 -8.54 3.62 -9.08
C VAL A 239 -9.94 3.57 -9.71
N SER A 240 -11.00 3.82 -8.92
CA SER A 240 -12.39 3.73 -9.37
C SER A 240 -12.75 4.76 -10.45
N THR A 241 -12.04 5.89 -10.50
CA THR A 241 -12.24 6.96 -11.48
C THR A 241 -11.32 6.83 -12.71
N SER A 242 -10.36 5.89 -12.68
CA SER A 242 -9.42 5.63 -13.77
C SER A 242 -9.98 4.60 -14.76
N GLU A 243 -10.27 5.04 -15.98
CA GLU A 243 -10.75 4.16 -17.07
C GLU A 243 -9.77 3.02 -17.34
N THR A 244 -8.47 3.31 -17.44
CA THR A 244 -7.43 2.28 -17.64
C THR A 244 -7.40 1.23 -16.54
N ALA A 245 -7.51 1.66 -15.27
CA ALA A 245 -7.48 0.73 -14.15
C ALA A 245 -8.74 -0.14 -14.12
N MET A 246 -9.92 0.46 -14.33
CA MET A 246 -11.18 -0.27 -14.34
C MET A 246 -11.32 -1.19 -15.56
N ASP A 247 -10.78 -0.82 -16.72
CA ASP A 247 -10.68 -1.70 -17.89
C ASP A 247 -9.79 -2.92 -17.61
N ALA A 248 -8.65 -2.73 -16.93
CA ALA A 248 -7.77 -3.81 -16.53
C ALA A 248 -8.45 -4.77 -15.52
N VAL A 249 -9.18 -4.22 -14.54
CA VAL A 249 -9.97 -5.01 -13.58
C VAL A 249 -11.08 -5.77 -14.32
N GLY A 250 -11.84 -5.11 -15.19
CA GLY A 250 -12.93 -5.72 -15.96
C GLY A 250 -12.45 -6.78 -16.96
N GLY A 251 -11.22 -6.67 -17.46
CA GLY A 251 -10.57 -7.66 -18.31
C GLY A 251 -9.92 -8.83 -17.55
N SER A 252 -9.77 -8.74 -16.23
CA SER A 252 -9.11 -9.76 -15.41
C SER A 252 -10.09 -10.82 -14.93
N GLN A 253 -9.92 -12.06 -15.39
CA GLN A 253 -10.77 -13.19 -14.97
C GLN A 253 -10.73 -13.39 -13.45
N THR A 254 -9.55 -13.34 -12.84
CA THR A 254 -9.40 -13.52 -11.38
C THR A 254 -10.14 -12.43 -10.61
N ALA A 255 -10.05 -11.17 -11.06
CA ALA A 255 -10.77 -10.07 -10.40
C ALA A 255 -12.28 -10.23 -10.55
N MET A 256 -12.75 -10.56 -11.76
CA MET A 256 -14.18 -10.74 -12.02
C MET A 256 -14.77 -11.98 -11.33
N ASP A 257 -13.99 -13.06 -11.17
CA ASP A 257 -14.38 -14.23 -10.37
C ASP A 257 -14.51 -13.86 -8.89
N ALA A 258 -13.59 -13.06 -8.35
CA ALA A 258 -13.68 -12.57 -6.97
C ALA A 258 -14.89 -11.64 -6.76
N VAL A 259 -15.16 -10.74 -7.71
CA VAL A 259 -16.35 -9.88 -7.72
C VAL A 259 -17.63 -10.73 -7.81
N ALA A 260 -17.66 -11.75 -8.67
CA ALA A 260 -18.81 -12.64 -8.82
C ALA A 260 -19.04 -13.51 -7.57
N ALA A 261 -18.00 -13.89 -6.84
CA ALA A 261 -18.13 -14.62 -5.58
C ALA A 261 -18.59 -13.71 -4.42
N SER A 262 -18.36 -12.40 -4.50
CA SER A 262 -18.72 -11.44 -3.45
C SER A 262 -20.22 -11.18 -3.41
N ILE A 263 -20.86 -11.50 -2.27
CA ILE A 263 -22.27 -11.19 -2.04
C ILE A 263 -22.50 -9.67 -2.05
N ILE A 264 -21.60 -8.89 -1.48
CA ILE A 264 -21.70 -7.42 -1.45
C ILE A 264 -21.72 -6.87 -2.87
N ALA A 265 -20.76 -7.30 -3.71
CA ALA A 265 -20.68 -6.82 -5.09
C ALA A 265 -21.87 -7.29 -5.92
N ARG A 266 -22.32 -8.54 -5.74
CA ARG A 266 -23.54 -9.05 -6.39
C ARG A 266 -24.78 -8.27 -5.98
N THR A 267 -24.98 -8.00 -4.68
CA THR A 267 -26.11 -7.22 -4.18
C THR A 267 -26.07 -5.80 -4.73
N ALA A 268 -24.92 -5.12 -4.70
CA ALA A 268 -24.75 -3.79 -5.26
C ALA A 268 -24.98 -3.76 -6.78
N ALA A 269 -24.50 -4.78 -7.50
CA ALA A 269 -24.78 -4.93 -8.92
C ALA A 269 -26.27 -5.14 -9.16
N ILE A 270 -26.98 -5.97 -8.38
CA ILE A 270 -28.41 -6.21 -8.59
C ILE A 270 -29.27 -4.97 -8.29
N SER A 271 -28.89 -4.17 -7.31
CA SER A 271 -29.62 -2.96 -6.92
C SER A 271 -29.26 -1.71 -7.74
N SER A 272 -28.23 -1.78 -8.60
CA SER A 272 -27.82 -0.63 -9.42
C SER A 272 -28.87 -0.27 -10.47
N ALA A 273 -29.05 1.03 -10.74
CA ALA A 273 -30.01 1.48 -11.75
C ALA A 273 -29.70 0.97 -13.18
N TYR A 274 -28.42 0.72 -13.48
CA TYR A 274 -28.00 0.31 -14.83
C TYR A 274 -28.30 -1.17 -15.12
N THR A 275 -27.98 -2.05 -14.17
CA THR A 275 -28.36 -3.47 -14.20
C THR A 275 -29.86 -3.66 -14.05
N TYR A 276 -30.54 -2.76 -13.31
CA TYR A 276 -32.01 -2.69 -13.27
C TYR A 276 -32.60 -2.72 -14.68
N ASP A 277 -32.17 -1.80 -15.54
CA ASP A 277 -32.69 -1.67 -16.90
C ASP A 277 -32.21 -2.77 -17.88
N THR A 278 -31.05 -3.39 -17.63
CA THR A 278 -30.40 -4.30 -18.60
C THR A 278 -30.53 -5.78 -18.28
N ILE A 279 -30.56 -6.16 -16.99
CA ILE A 279 -30.68 -7.55 -16.53
C ILE A 279 -32.14 -7.91 -16.30
N TRP A 280 -32.89 -7.05 -15.60
CA TRP A 280 -34.25 -7.34 -15.16
C TRP A 280 -35.32 -7.09 -16.22
N SER A 281 -34.97 -6.43 -17.33
CA SER A 281 -35.86 -6.26 -18.49
C SER A 281 -35.89 -7.47 -19.44
N THR A 282 -35.07 -8.51 -19.19
CA THR A 282 -34.99 -9.71 -20.04
C THR A 282 -35.26 -11.00 -19.24
N ASP A 283 -36.28 -11.76 -19.65
CA ASP A 283 -36.72 -13.01 -18.99
C ASP A 283 -35.61 -14.07 -18.87
N LEU A 284 -34.67 -14.09 -19.83
CA LEU A 284 -33.57 -15.05 -19.86
C LEU A 284 -32.51 -14.78 -18.78
N ALA A 285 -32.20 -13.51 -18.52
CA ALA A 285 -31.17 -13.13 -17.54
C ALA A 285 -31.70 -13.24 -16.11
N SER A 286 -32.94 -12.81 -15.86
CA SER A 286 -33.59 -12.95 -14.54
C SER A 286 -33.78 -14.42 -14.16
N GLY A 287 -34.25 -15.27 -15.09
CA GLY A 287 -34.43 -16.71 -14.84
C GLY A 287 -33.13 -17.47 -14.57
N THR A 288 -32.01 -17.02 -15.15
CA THR A 288 -30.68 -17.63 -14.91
C THR A 288 -30.07 -17.20 -13.58
N ILE A 289 -30.29 -15.95 -13.14
CA ILE A 289 -29.74 -15.42 -11.87
C ILE A 289 -30.53 -15.90 -10.66
N TRP A 290 -31.86 -16.01 -10.78
CA TRP A 290 -32.72 -16.41 -9.67
C TRP A 290 -32.83 -17.92 -9.48
N ASP A 291 -32.33 -18.71 -10.45
CA ASP A 291 -32.56 -20.15 -10.58
C ASP A 291 -33.95 -20.52 -10.06
N THR A 292 -34.98 -19.91 -10.66
CA THR A 292 -36.38 -20.10 -10.26
C THR A 292 -36.90 -21.48 -10.66
N GLY A 293 -35.99 -22.48 -10.73
CA GLY A 293 -36.26 -23.87 -11.04
C GLY A 293 -37.59 -24.29 -10.45
N ASP A 294 -38.40 -24.95 -11.28
CA ASP A 294 -39.80 -25.28 -11.04
C ASP A 294 -40.03 -25.73 -9.59
N PHE A 295 -40.45 -24.80 -8.71
CA PHE A 295 -40.59 -25.02 -7.25
C PHE A 295 -41.48 -26.22 -6.93
N ALA A 296 -42.33 -26.61 -7.88
CA ALA A 296 -43.26 -27.71 -7.79
C ALA A 296 -42.64 -29.08 -8.16
N ASN A 297 -41.45 -29.15 -8.76
CA ASN A 297 -40.94 -30.37 -9.41
C ASN A 297 -39.47 -30.73 -9.09
N ASP A 298 -38.80 -30.07 -8.14
CA ASP A 298 -37.48 -30.51 -7.65
C ASP A 298 -37.61 -31.49 -6.46
N PRO A 299 -37.36 -32.80 -6.65
CA PRO A 299 -37.48 -33.81 -5.60
C PRO A 299 -36.36 -33.75 -4.55
N THR A 300 -35.39 -32.85 -4.69
CA THR A 300 -34.25 -32.70 -3.76
C THR A 300 -34.33 -31.43 -2.90
N ASN A 301 -35.26 -30.52 -3.20
CA ASN A 301 -35.35 -29.22 -2.53
C ASN A 301 -36.48 -29.19 -1.49
N SER A 302 -36.26 -28.49 -0.37
CA SER A 302 -37.10 -28.51 0.84
C SER A 302 -38.47 -27.81 0.71
N GLY A 303 -38.86 -27.39 -0.50
CA GLY A 303 -40.02 -26.52 -0.75
C GLY A 303 -39.73 -25.03 -0.53
N TRP A 304 -38.46 -24.65 -0.36
CA TRP A 304 -38.01 -23.27 -0.13
C TRP A 304 -36.94 -22.84 -1.15
N TRP A 305 -37.16 -21.69 -1.78
CA TRP A 305 -36.12 -20.88 -2.39
C TRP A 305 -35.30 -20.21 -1.30
N SER A 306 -33.98 -20.11 -1.46
CA SER A 306 -33.10 -19.50 -0.47
C SER A 306 -31.96 -18.76 -1.16
N GLN A 307 -31.76 -17.49 -0.80
CA GLN A 307 -30.64 -16.69 -1.29
C GLN A 307 -30.18 -15.71 -0.21
N SER A 308 -28.86 -15.62 -0.03
CA SER A 308 -28.24 -14.61 0.82
C SER A 308 -28.01 -13.30 0.08
N PHE A 309 -28.26 -12.19 0.79
CA PHE A 309 -27.98 -10.81 0.38
C PHE A 309 -27.29 -10.08 1.52
N ASP A 310 -26.47 -9.08 1.21
CA ASP A 310 -26.03 -8.12 2.23
C ASP A 310 -27.10 -7.05 2.42
N LEU A 311 -27.71 -7.01 3.60
CA LEU A 311 -28.78 -6.05 3.93
C LEU A 311 -28.27 -4.82 4.70
N SER A 312 -26.95 -4.69 4.90
CA SER A 312 -26.36 -3.62 5.75
C SER A 312 -26.74 -2.20 5.36
N ASN A 313 -27.01 -1.98 4.07
CA ASN A 313 -27.38 -0.67 3.51
C ASN A 313 -28.82 -0.62 3.01
N SER A 314 -29.67 -1.52 3.50
CA SER A 314 -31.07 -1.61 3.08
C SER A 314 -32.02 -1.39 4.25
N SER A 315 -33.05 -0.61 3.97
CA SER A 315 -34.11 -0.28 4.91
C SER A 315 -35.35 -1.13 4.66
N THR A 316 -35.62 -1.46 3.41
CA THR A 316 -36.86 -2.13 3.01
C THR A 316 -36.59 -3.27 2.05
N PHE A 317 -37.19 -4.43 2.35
CA PHE A 317 -37.32 -5.54 1.41
C PHE A 317 -38.77 -5.63 0.94
N SER A 318 -39.00 -5.47 -0.36
CA SER A 318 -40.34 -5.57 -0.97
C SER A 318 -40.46 -6.80 -1.88
N VAL A 319 -41.60 -7.48 -1.78
CA VAL A 319 -41.99 -8.64 -2.61
C VAL A 319 -43.46 -8.56 -3.00
N TYR A 320 -43.77 -8.94 -4.23
CA TYR A 320 -45.14 -8.99 -4.73
C TYR A 320 -45.67 -10.42 -4.68
N THR A 321 -46.84 -10.58 -4.06
CA THR A 321 -47.44 -11.90 -3.79
C THR A 321 -48.85 -11.97 -4.37
N ARG A 322 -49.24 -13.13 -4.91
CA ARG A 322 -50.61 -13.43 -5.33
C ARG A 322 -50.95 -14.89 -5.01
N ALA A 323 -52.05 -15.15 -4.30
CA ALA A 323 -52.51 -16.51 -4.02
C ALA A 323 -53.89 -16.73 -4.67
N ASP A 324 -54.00 -17.74 -5.51
CA ASP A 324 -55.29 -18.18 -6.06
C ASP A 324 -56.01 -19.08 -5.05
N ASN A 325 -57.34 -19.06 -5.03
CA ASN A 325 -58.15 -19.77 -4.03
C ASN A 325 -57.74 -21.25 -3.88
N GLY A 326 -57.35 -21.64 -2.67
CA GLY A 326 -56.90 -23.00 -2.34
C GLY A 326 -55.41 -23.26 -2.55
N SER A 327 -54.62 -22.22 -2.83
CA SER A 327 -53.15 -22.30 -2.89
C SER A 327 -52.54 -22.55 -1.50
N PRO A 328 -51.41 -23.26 -1.39
CA PRO A 328 -50.68 -23.43 -0.13
C PRO A 328 -50.19 -22.10 0.43
N ASP A 329 -49.97 -22.05 1.74
CA ASP A 329 -49.57 -20.82 2.43
C ASP A 329 -48.16 -20.41 1.97
N LEU A 330 -48.06 -19.23 1.32
CA LEU A 330 -46.76 -18.64 1.01
C LEU A 330 -46.16 -18.10 2.30
N LYS A 331 -44.92 -18.49 2.57
CA LYS A 331 -44.13 -18.04 3.70
C LYS A 331 -42.87 -17.33 3.25
N ILE A 332 -42.49 -16.31 4.00
CA ILE A 332 -41.26 -15.55 3.78
C ILE A 332 -40.49 -15.53 5.09
N LYS A 333 -39.22 -15.93 5.02
CA LYS A 333 -38.28 -15.81 6.12
C LYS A 333 -37.17 -14.84 5.75
N ILE A 334 -36.76 -14.04 6.72
CA ILE A 334 -35.58 -13.17 6.63
C ILE A 334 -34.72 -13.48 7.85
N GLY A 335 -33.46 -13.84 7.62
CA GLY A 335 -32.54 -14.28 8.68
C GLY A 335 -33.05 -15.50 9.45
N GLY A 336 -33.78 -16.39 8.76
CA GLY A 336 -34.40 -17.59 9.34
C GLY A 336 -35.68 -17.36 10.15
N SER A 337 -36.11 -16.10 10.33
CA SER A 337 -37.35 -15.75 11.03
C SER A 337 -38.49 -15.54 10.03
N GLU A 338 -39.64 -16.18 10.24
CA GLU A 338 -40.83 -15.94 9.42
C GLU A 338 -41.34 -14.51 9.65
N VAL A 339 -41.34 -13.72 8.57
CA VAL A 339 -41.83 -12.33 8.57
C VAL A 339 -43.20 -12.21 7.90
N PHE A 340 -43.61 -13.24 7.15
CA PHE A 340 -44.87 -13.26 6.43
C PHE A 340 -45.39 -14.67 6.23
N GLY A 341 -46.71 -14.82 6.34
CA GLY A 341 -47.47 -15.98 5.94
C GLY A 341 -48.84 -15.55 5.39
N THR A 342 -49.34 -16.21 4.35
CA THR A 342 -50.67 -15.95 3.79
C THR A 342 -51.64 -17.08 4.11
N ASP A 343 -52.91 -16.74 4.34
CA ASP A 343 -54.01 -17.71 4.41
C ASP A 343 -54.73 -17.67 3.05
N SER A 344 -54.44 -18.65 2.18
CA SER A 344 -55.05 -19.07 0.89
C SER A 344 -55.92 -18.16 -0.03
N ASP A 345 -56.12 -16.86 0.14
CA ASP A 345 -57.04 -16.07 -0.73
C ASP A 345 -56.62 -14.60 -0.93
N HIS A 346 -55.81 -14.32 -1.98
CA HIS A 346 -55.68 -12.97 -2.54
C HIS A 346 -55.40 -13.01 -4.05
N SER A 347 -56.47 -12.97 -4.84
CA SER A 347 -56.47 -13.09 -6.30
C SER A 347 -55.83 -11.91 -7.06
N SER A 348 -55.31 -10.90 -6.34
CA SER A 348 -54.61 -9.75 -6.91
C SER A 348 -53.19 -9.67 -6.37
N TRP A 349 -52.25 -9.29 -7.24
CA TRP A 349 -50.89 -8.96 -6.85
C TRP A 349 -50.88 -7.88 -5.77
N THR A 350 -50.23 -8.19 -4.66
CA THR A 350 -50.12 -7.29 -3.53
C THR A 350 -48.67 -7.18 -3.10
N GLU A 351 -48.15 -5.95 -3.04
CA GLU A 351 -46.84 -5.66 -2.47
C GLU A 351 -46.84 -5.94 -0.97
N ARG A 352 -45.76 -6.55 -0.51
CA ARG A 352 -45.43 -6.76 0.90
C ARG A 352 -44.06 -6.14 1.12
N SER A 353 -43.99 -5.17 2.00
CA SER A 353 -42.75 -4.49 2.38
C SER A 353 -42.40 -4.85 3.81
N PHE A 354 -41.14 -5.21 4.04
CA PHE A 354 -40.59 -5.59 5.33
C PHE A 354 -39.46 -4.65 5.69
N ASP A 355 -39.49 -4.15 6.93
CA ASP A 355 -38.37 -3.39 7.48
C ASP A 355 -37.20 -4.33 7.71
N VAL A 356 -36.10 -4.09 6.98
CA VAL A 356 -34.86 -4.85 7.08
C VAL A 356 -33.71 -4.02 7.65
N SER A 357 -33.97 -2.79 8.11
CA SER A 357 -32.96 -1.89 8.67
C SER A 357 -32.26 -2.42 9.94
N SER A 358 -32.83 -3.45 10.56
CA SER A 358 -32.25 -4.13 11.73
C SER A 358 -31.31 -5.29 11.40
N TYR A 359 -31.26 -5.73 10.13
CA TYR A 359 -30.33 -6.75 9.67
C TYR A 359 -29.01 -6.10 9.24
N SER A 360 -27.89 -6.75 9.52
CA SER A 360 -26.56 -6.30 9.15
C SER A 360 -25.77 -7.48 8.59
N GLY A 361 -25.03 -7.25 7.51
CA GLY A 361 -24.26 -8.25 6.80
C GLY A 361 -25.11 -9.25 6.04
N GLU A 362 -24.52 -10.42 5.77
CA GLU A 362 -25.15 -11.50 5.03
C GLU A 362 -26.40 -12.01 5.76
N THR A 363 -27.55 -11.84 5.11
CA THR A 363 -28.84 -12.32 5.59
C THR A 363 -29.50 -13.16 4.51
N THR A 364 -29.85 -14.39 4.88
CA THR A 364 -30.59 -15.30 4.01
C THR A 364 -32.06 -14.91 3.97
N ILE A 365 -32.60 -14.76 2.76
CA ILE A 365 -34.01 -14.64 2.47
C ILE A 365 -34.49 -15.99 1.95
N GLU A 366 -35.57 -16.49 2.52
CA GLU A 366 -36.18 -17.74 2.09
C GLU A 366 -37.65 -17.52 1.73
N LEU A 367 -38.07 -18.06 0.59
CA LEU A 367 -39.44 -18.04 0.11
C LEU A 367 -39.90 -19.48 -0.06
N GLY A 368 -40.99 -19.87 0.58
CA GLY A 368 -41.42 -21.27 0.50
C GLY A 368 -42.91 -21.46 0.71
N LEU A 369 -43.34 -22.69 0.43
CA LEU A 369 -44.72 -23.12 0.55
C LEU A 369 -44.85 -24.07 1.74
N GLU A 370 -45.79 -23.79 2.64
CA GLU A 370 -46.09 -24.66 3.79
C GLU A 370 -47.52 -25.20 3.66
N GLY A 371 -47.71 -26.53 3.66
CA GLY A 371 -49.05 -27.12 3.60
C GLY A 371 -49.23 -28.47 2.88
N TYR A 372 -48.19 -29.04 2.24
CA TYR A 372 -48.22 -30.43 1.75
C TYR A 372 -47.09 -31.23 2.39
N ASP A 373 -47.37 -32.45 2.84
CA ASP A 373 -46.37 -33.42 3.25
C ASP A 373 -45.42 -33.63 2.06
N ASN A 374 -44.11 -33.40 2.26
CA ASN A 374 -43.06 -33.47 1.24
C ASN A 374 -42.79 -34.92 0.78
N SER A 375 -43.83 -35.68 0.49
CA SER A 375 -43.76 -36.98 -0.15
C SER A 375 -43.81 -36.78 -1.67
N PRO A 376 -42.81 -37.27 -2.44
CA PRO A 376 -42.76 -37.13 -3.91
C PRO A 376 -44.00 -37.70 -4.63
N ASP A 377 -44.78 -38.54 -3.96
CA ASP A 377 -45.85 -39.33 -4.56
C ASP A 377 -47.21 -38.60 -4.65
N ASP A 378 -47.46 -37.55 -3.85
CA ASP A 378 -48.76 -36.83 -3.88
C ASP A 378 -48.85 -35.78 -5.01
N TYR A 379 -47.72 -35.37 -5.59
CA TYR A 379 -47.70 -34.43 -6.73
C TYR A 379 -48.16 -35.06 -8.06
N ILE A 380 -48.13 -36.40 -8.17
CA ILE A 380 -48.43 -37.09 -9.43
C ILE A 380 -49.92 -37.47 -9.56
N SER A 381 -50.68 -37.63 -8.47
CA SER A 381 -52.03 -38.19 -8.57
C SER A 381 -53.16 -37.20 -8.85
N ASP A 382 -53.05 -35.93 -8.47
CA ASP A 382 -54.18 -34.99 -8.59
C ASP A 382 -54.16 -34.07 -9.82
N ARG A 383 -53.01 -33.90 -10.49
CA ARG A 383 -52.97 -33.20 -11.79
C ARG A 383 -53.53 -34.01 -12.97
N TYR A 384 -53.74 -35.33 -12.82
CA TYR A 384 -54.22 -36.17 -13.93
C TYR A 384 -55.75 -36.35 -13.98
N ASN A 385 -56.51 -35.87 -12.99
CA ASN A 385 -57.98 -35.95 -12.99
C ASN A 385 -58.65 -34.60 -13.28
N GLY A 386 -58.46 -34.09 -14.50
CA GLY A 386 -59.53 -33.43 -15.25
C GLY A 386 -60.14 -32.13 -14.69
N ARG A 387 -59.46 -31.38 -13.81
CA ARG A 387 -59.82 -29.99 -13.50
C ARG A 387 -58.92 -29.02 -14.27
N SER A 388 -59.44 -28.55 -15.40
CA SER A 388 -58.88 -27.49 -16.24
C SER A 388 -59.03 -26.12 -15.56
N GLY A 389 -58.28 -25.93 -14.47
CA GLY A 389 -58.15 -24.68 -13.72
C GLY A 389 -56.96 -24.86 -12.80
N GLY A 390 -55.75 -24.80 -13.38
CA GLY A 390 -54.50 -25.07 -12.68
C GLY A 390 -54.26 -24.06 -11.58
N GLU A 391 -54.24 -24.55 -10.34
CA GLU A 391 -53.75 -23.86 -9.16
C GLU A 391 -52.26 -23.57 -9.39
N SER A 392 -51.87 -22.30 -9.33
CA SER A 392 -50.48 -21.88 -9.55
C SER A 392 -50.23 -20.64 -8.71
N LEU A 393 -49.39 -20.78 -7.68
CA LEU A 393 -48.80 -19.64 -6.99
C LEU A 393 -47.75 -19.05 -7.94
N TYR A 394 -47.99 -17.84 -8.40
CA TYR A 394 -47.00 -17.07 -9.13
C TYR A 394 -46.31 -16.14 -8.13
N ILE A 395 -44.98 -16.18 -8.08
CA ILE A 395 -44.17 -15.12 -7.47
C ILE A 395 -43.67 -14.28 -8.64
N ARG A 396 -44.44 -13.25 -8.99
CA ARG A 396 -44.05 -12.26 -9.98
C ARG A 396 -43.39 -11.16 -9.20
N MET A 397 -42.10 -11.22 -9.30
CA MET A 397 -41.26 -10.10 -9.05
C MET A 397 -41.69 -9.05 -10.17
N GLU A 398 -42.01 -7.74 -9.93
CA GLU A 398 -42.42 -6.70 -10.95
C GLU A 398 -41.90 -5.20 -10.82
N THR A 399 -41.46 -4.51 -11.92
CA THR A 399 -40.83 -3.16 -11.97
C THR A 399 -41.84 -2.16 -12.50
N PHE A 400 -41.81 -0.92 -12.02
CA PHE A 400 -42.47 0.20 -12.70
C PHE A 400 -41.49 1.33 -12.99
N GLY A 401 -41.09 1.42 -14.26
CA GLY A 401 -40.92 2.68 -14.99
C GLY A 401 -42.14 2.88 -15.90
N SER A 402 -42.80 4.03 -15.82
CA SER A 402 -44.03 4.32 -16.57
C SER A 402 -43.88 4.14 -18.09
N VAL A 403 -44.48 3.09 -18.69
CA VAL A 403 -45.04 3.16 -20.05
C VAL A 403 -46.23 2.20 -20.21
N GLY A 404 -47.26 2.66 -20.91
CA GLY A 404 -48.61 2.07 -20.87
C GLY A 404 -48.87 0.79 -21.67
N SER A 405 -49.95 0.15 -21.23
CA SER A 405 -50.90 -0.71 -21.95
C SER A 405 -50.43 -1.98 -22.69
N SER A 406 -50.85 -3.10 -22.08
CA SER A 406 -51.65 -4.21 -22.64
C SER A 406 -50.99 -5.51 -23.12
N SER A 407 -51.68 -6.60 -22.72
CA SER A 407 -51.72 -8.01 -23.16
C SER A 407 -50.64 -9.00 -22.70
N GLU A 408 -51.09 -9.85 -21.76
CA GLU A 408 -51.01 -11.33 -21.66
C GLU A 408 -49.68 -12.06 -21.91
N TYR A 409 -49.37 -12.93 -20.93
CA TYR A 409 -48.15 -13.72 -20.66
C TYR A 409 -47.02 -12.90 -20.04
N ALA A 410 -46.81 -13.04 -18.73
CA ALA A 410 -45.76 -12.34 -18.01
C ALA A 410 -44.93 -13.33 -17.19
N GLU A 411 -43.66 -13.45 -17.56
CA GLU A 411 -42.58 -14.14 -16.85
C GLU A 411 -41.87 -13.17 -15.86
N PHE A 412 -40.97 -13.74 -15.04
CA PHE A 412 -40.41 -13.26 -13.77
C PHE A 412 -39.57 -11.95 -13.85
N SER A 413 -39.80 -10.95 -12.97
CA SER A 413 -38.91 -9.75 -12.94
C SER A 413 -38.36 -9.22 -11.57
N ASP A 414 -39.11 -8.70 -10.59
CA ASP A 414 -38.61 -7.86 -9.43
C ASP A 414 -38.80 -8.20 -7.93
N MET A 415 -37.66 -8.31 -7.24
CA MET A 415 -37.51 -7.96 -5.83
C MET A 415 -36.84 -6.59 -5.71
N LYS A 416 -37.25 -5.79 -4.72
CA LYS A 416 -36.67 -4.47 -4.48
C LYS A 416 -36.02 -4.41 -3.10
N LEU A 417 -34.72 -4.10 -3.09
CA LEU A 417 -33.95 -3.72 -1.92
C LEU A 417 -33.77 -2.19 -2.00
N GLU A 418 -34.33 -1.43 -1.05
CA GLU A 418 -34.14 0.03 -0.94
C GLU A 418 -33.33 0.43 0.28
#